data_AF-Q9NC61-F1
#
_entry.id   AF-Q9NC61-F1
#
_cell.length_a   1.000
_cell.length_b   1.000
_cell.length_c   1.000
_cell.angle_alpha   90.00
_cell.angle_beta   90.00
_cell.angle_gamma   90.00
#
_symmetry.space_group_name_H-M   'P 1'
#
loop_
_entity.id
_entity.type
_entity.pdbx_description
1 polymer ?
#
loop_
_entity_poly.entity_id
_entity_poly.type
_entity_poly.pdbx_seq_one_letter_code
_entity_poly.pdbx_strand_id
1 'polypeptide(L)'
;MAPRRWHHNCRRMASFVRIGLYTLLFLMGYIVPLIIFYNRSGTETFEDTPRPGERFISDENFFHCIAERLSYKDQHPARIPYVLIPVTMDYQDIKQLFCNITVPMTYIMFINNGMFRPLRSLLDRLAVELRDYVDQNLFIIHHPENIGYASAVNEGLRHALNFSVAQVPWIFITNADVRFAPGLMDEFVSQAHIRTQGQLERIRRLDEEIVAEIKTLKNVPDPRFAFRSSRHPIVTASSLPYRIRTMPPEQMKKQFADAYGIFFTDHKEFMATFALSRLAIATLGFFDENFYPAYGEDHDYMWRMNALGYRKYFSERGKYVHFQNANLNVGGSAKNRGVFKDTAYFVQNVKFWRMNNELFRLQYRHAKWFPDDVTIYRGVRRRPLPFNGTIPVDMWVLDAERQRSIWQIGESMRCHRDYKPYSTKLLDFAVDPS
;
A
#
# COMPACT_ATOMS: atom_id res chain seq x y z
N MET A 1 -14.83 -81.27 -16.72
CA MET A 1 -14.67 -80.01 -17.49
C MET A 1 -15.80 -79.05 -17.11
N ALA A 2 -15.57 -78.15 -16.15
CA ALA A 2 -16.52 -77.07 -15.84
C ALA A 2 -16.42 -75.98 -16.94
N PRO A 3 -17.53 -75.34 -17.36
CA PRO A 3 -17.55 -74.61 -18.61
C PRO A 3 -16.82 -73.27 -18.49
N ARG A 4 -15.85 -73.04 -19.39
CA ARG A 4 -15.08 -71.79 -19.58
C ARG A 4 -15.94 -70.51 -19.65
N ARG A 5 -17.26 -70.60 -19.82
CA ARG A 5 -18.19 -69.46 -19.84
C ARG A 5 -18.40 -68.80 -18.47
N TRP A 6 -18.30 -69.53 -17.36
CA TRP A 6 -18.63 -68.99 -16.03
C TRP A 6 -17.57 -68.01 -15.51
N HIS A 7 -16.28 -68.36 -15.66
CA HIS A 7 -15.17 -67.45 -15.31
C HIS A 7 -15.10 -66.20 -16.20
N HIS A 8 -15.54 -66.29 -17.46
CA HIS A 8 -15.54 -65.13 -18.36
C HIS A 8 -16.62 -64.11 -17.98
N ASN A 9 -17.79 -64.59 -17.54
CA ASN A 9 -18.87 -63.75 -17.05
C ASN A 9 -18.54 -63.08 -15.71
N CYS A 10 -17.94 -63.78 -14.74
CA CYS A 10 -17.52 -63.17 -13.48
C CYS A 10 -16.44 -62.09 -13.66
N ARG A 11 -15.46 -62.30 -14.57
CA ARG A 11 -14.45 -61.27 -14.90
C ARG A 11 -15.06 -60.05 -15.59
N ARG A 12 -16.01 -60.26 -16.51
CA ARG A 12 -16.76 -59.14 -17.13
C ARG A 12 -17.57 -58.38 -16.09
N MET A 13 -18.28 -59.07 -15.20
CA MET A 13 -19.10 -58.45 -14.15
C MET A 13 -18.23 -57.64 -13.17
N ALA A 14 -17.08 -58.16 -12.76
CA ALA A 14 -16.12 -57.43 -11.92
C ALA A 14 -15.55 -56.17 -12.61
N SER A 15 -15.28 -56.23 -13.92
CA SER A 15 -14.88 -55.05 -14.69
C SER A 15 -15.99 -54.02 -14.81
N PHE A 16 -17.25 -54.44 -15.04
CA PHE A 16 -18.40 -53.53 -15.08
C PHE A 16 -18.65 -52.85 -13.73
N VAL A 17 -18.53 -53.58 -12.63
CA VAL A 17 -18.66 -53.02 -11.27
C VAL A 17 -17.53 -52.02 -10.97
N ARG A 18 -16.28 -52.31 -11.37
CA ARG A 18 -15.15 -51.38 -11.20
C ARG A 18 -15.31 -50.12 -12.04
N ILE A 19 -15.71 -50.25 -13.30
CA ILE A 19 -15.99 -49.10 -14.18
C ILE A 19 -17.13 -48.27 -13.58
N GLY A 20 -18.21 -48.90 -13.12
CA GLY A 20 -19.31 -48.21 -12.43
C GLY A 20 -18.85 -47.44 -11.18
N LEU A 21 -17.98 -48.04 -10.36
CA LEU A 21 -17.42 -47.39 -9.17
C LEU A 21 -16.50 -46.21 -9.52
N TYR A 22 -15.61 -46.35 -10.51
CA TYR A 22 -14.75 -45.25 -10.95
C TYR A 22 -15.55 -44.10 -11.58
N THR A 23 -16.58 -44.43 -12.38
CA THR A 23 -17.49 -43.43 -12.93
C THR A 23 -18.27 -42.73 -11.83
N LEU A 24 -18.75 -43.45 -10.81
CA LEU A 24 -19.42 -42.86 -9.65
C LEU A 24 -18.48 -41.95 -8.86
N LEU A 25 -17.24 -42.37 -8.62
CA LEU A 25 -16.22 -41.57 -7.93
C LEU A 25 -15.81 -40.33 -8.74
N PHE A 26 -15.73 -40.43 -10.07
CA PHE A 26 -15.49 -39.29 -10.95
C PHE A 26 -16.69 -38.32 -10.96
N LEU A 27 -17.91 -38.86 -11.03
CA LEU A 27 -19.12 -38.05 -10.94
C LEU A 27 -19.23 -37.32 -9.60
N MET A 28 -19.01 -38.03 -8.48
CA MET A 28 -19.13 -37.46 -7.14
C MET A 28 -17.92 -36.60 -6.72
N GLY A 29 -16.71 -36.95 -7.16
CA GLY A 29 -15.47 -36.28 -6.78
C GLY A 29 -15.07 -35.13 -7.71
N TYR A 30 -15.62 -35.09 -8.93
CA TYR A 30 -15.28 -34.06 -9.92
C TYR A 30 -16.52 -33.35 -10.47
N ILE A 31 -17.47 -34.06 -11.08
CA ILE A 31 -18.61 -33.42 -11.75
C ILE A 31 -19.57 -32.73 -10.78
N VAL A 32 -19.95 -33.38 -9.68
CA VAL A 32 -20.85 -32.80 -8.67
C VAL A 32 -20.23 -31.54 -8.02
N PRO A 33 -18.96 -31.56 -7.57
CA PRO A 33 -18.27 -30.33 -7.13
C PRO A 33 -18.21 -29.26 -8.22
N LEU A 34 -17.96 -29.63 -9.49
CA LEU A 34 -17.92 -28.69 -10.61
C LEU A 34 -19.28 -28.05 -10.88
N ILE A 35 -20.38 -28.81 -10.82
CA ILE A 35 -21.75 -28.31 -10.97
C ILE A 35 -22.12 -27.41 -9.78
N ILE A 36 -21.78 -27.80 -8.55
CA ILE A 36 -21.99 -26.96 -7.37
C ILE A 36 -21.21 -25.66 -7.50
N PHE A 37 -19.96 -25.72 -7.94
CA PHE A 37 -19.10 -24.55 -8.18
C PHE A 37 -19.65 -23.67 -9.31
N TYR A 38 -20.11 -24.26 -10.41
CA TYR A 38 -20.70 -23.53 -11.54
C TYR A 38 -22.01 -22.84 -11.14
N ASN A 39 -22.91 -23.55 -10.44
CA ASN A 39 -24.16 -22.96 -9.96
C ASN A 39 -23.92 -21.88 -8.91
N ARG A 40 -22.95 -22.06 -7.98
CA ARG A 40 -22.57 -21.01 -7.03
C ARG A 40 -21.97 -19.80 -7.73
N SER A 41 -21.04 -20.00 -8.66
CA SER A 41 -20.41 -18.89 -9.39
C SER A 41 -21.37 -18.16 -10.33
N GLY A 42 -22.41 -18.83 -10.85
CA GLY A 42 -23.48 -18.21 -11.65
C GLY A 42 -24.57 -17.49 -10.85
N THR A 43 -24.65 -17.72 -9.52
CA THR A 43 -25.68 -17.13 -8.64
C THR A 43 -25.12 -16.25 -7.51
N GLU A 44 -23.80 -16.18 -7.34
CA GLU A 44 -23.15 -15.29 -6.38
C GLU A 44 -23.34 -13.82 -6.82
N THR A 45 -24.44 -13.20 -6.39
CA THR A 45 -24.53 -11.75 -6.30
C THR A 45 -23.64 -11.31 -5.15
N PHE A 46 -22.50 -10.70 -5.47
CA PHE A 46 -21.66 -10.09 -4.45
C PHE A 46 -22.44 -8.93 -3.81
N GLU A 47 -22.82 -9.10 -2.55
CA GLU A 47 -23.44 -8.05 -1.74
C GLU A 47 -22.65 -7.95 -0.44
N ASP A 48 -21.78 -6.94 -0.36
CA ASP A 48 -21.08 -6.63 0.88
C ASP A 48 -22.03 -5.86 1.82
N THR A 49 -22.16 -6.37 3.04
CA THR A 49 -23.01 -5.77 4.07
C THR A 49 -22.23 -4.70 4.84
N PRO A 50 -22.88 -3.62 5.30
CA PRO A 50 -22.24 -2.64 6.15
C PRO A 50 -21.87 -3.29 7.49
N ARG A 51 -20.93 -2.69 8.23
CA ARG A 51 -20.56 -3.20 9.55
C ARG A 51 -21.74 -3.05 10.53
N PRO A 52 -21.80 -3.85 11.61
CA PRO A 52 -22.81 -3.65 12.64
C PRO A 52 -22.85 -2.19 13.13
N GLY A 53 -24.01 -1.55 13.02
CA GLY A 53 -24.22 -0.15 13.39
C GLY A 53 -24.00 0.87 12.26
N GLU A 54 -23.46 0.45 11.11
CA GLU A 54 -23.36 1.29 9.92
C GLU A 54 -24.60 1.18 9.04
N ARG A 55 -24.94 2.26 8.34
CA ARG A 55 -26.01 2.27 7.34
C ARG A 55 -25.49 1.76 6.01
N PHE A 56 -26.28 1.00 5.26
CA PHE A 56 -25.89 0.62 3.90
C PHE A 56 -25.77 1.87 3.00
N ILE A 57 -24.72 1.94 2.18
CA ILE A 57 -24.53 2.99 1.17
C ILE A 57 -24.62 2.37 -0.22
N SER A 58 -25.62 2.82 -0.99
CA SER A 58 -25.77 2.41 -2.39
C SER A 58 -24.62 2.96 -3.25
N ASP A 59 -24.44 2.41 -4.44
CA ASP A 59 -23.40 2.88 -5.35
C ASP A 59 -23.67 4.35 -5.77
N GLU A 60 -24.93 4.70 -6.01
CA GLU A 60 -25.37 6.05 -6.40
C GLU A 60 -25.09 7.07 -5.29
N ASN A 61 -25.38 6.72 -4.04
CA ASN A 61 -25.07 7.59 -2.90
C ASN A 61 -23.56 7.79 -2.74
N PHE A 62 -22.77 6.73 -2.96
CA PHE A 62 -21.32 6.85 -2.98
C PHE A 62 -20.83 7.79 -4.09
N PHE A 63 -21.36 7.66 -5.30
CA PHE A 63 -21.01 8.55 -6.42
C PHE A 63 -21.36 10.00 -6.10
N HIS A 64 -22.53 10.25 -5.50
CA HIS A 64 -22.92 11.57 -5.02
C HIS A 64 -21.94 12.12 -3.97
N CYS A 65 -21.53 11.32 -2.98
CA CYS A 65 -20.54 11.74 -1.99
C CYS A 65 -19.22 12.16 -2.66
N ILE A 66 -18.71 11.39 -3.63
CA ILE A 66 -17.49 11.75 -4.38
C ILE A 66 -17.68 13.05 -5.15
N ALA A 67 -18.77 13.15 -5.93
CA ALA A 67 -19.07 14.34 -6.72
C ALA A 67 -19.16 15.59 -5.84
N GLU A 68 -19.84 15.48 -4.69
CA GLU A 68 -19.98 16.58 -3.75
C GLU A 68 -18.60 17.03 -3.24
N ARG A 69 -17.71 16.10 -2.86
CA ARG A 69 -16.36 16.43 -2.40
C ARG A 69 -15.50 17.10 -3.49
N LEU A 70 -15.69 16.74 -4.75
CA LEU A 70 -14.95 17.31 -5.90
C LEU A 70 -15.57 18.60 -6.46
N SER A 71 -16.82 18.93 -6.13
CA SER A 71 -17.57 20.05 -6.73
C SER A 71 -17.11 21.45 -6.30
N TYR A 72 -16.27 21.56 -5.28
CA TYR A 72 -15.86 22.84 -4.69
C TYR A 72 -14.78 23.53 -5.54
N LYS A 73 -14.98 24.83 -5.80
CA LYS A 73 -14.04 25.66 -6.59
C LYS A 73 -12.64 25.76 -5.96
N ASP A 74 -11.66 26.06 -6.80
CA ASP A 74 -10.22 25.96 -6.53
C ASP A 74 -9.62 26.79 -5.37
N GLN A 75 -10.42 27.58 -4.67
CA GLN A 75 -9.94 28.53 -3.65
C GLN A 75 -10.44 28.21 -2.23
N HIS A 76 -11.06 27.06 -1.98
CA HIS A 76 -11.48 26.73 -0.61
C HIS A 76 -10.25 26.46 0.29
N PRO A 77 -9.96 27.28 1.33
CA PRO A 77 -8.75 27.14 2.14
C PRO A 77 -8.77 25.89 3.05
N ALA A 78 -9.95 25.34 3.30
CA ALA A 78 -10.14 24.09 4.05
C ALA A 78 -10.52 22.95 3.11
N ARG A 79 -9.60 22.53 2.23
CA ARG A 79 -9.76 21.35 1.36
C ARG A 79 -8.58 20.41 1.47
N ILE A 80 -8.82 19.11 1.25
CA ILE A 80 -7.75 18.15 1.04
C ILE A 80 -7.20 18.34 -0.38
N PRO A 81 -5.93 18.71 -0.57
CA PRO A 81 -5.38 18.93 -1.91
C PRO A 81 -5.28 17.63 -2.70
N TYR A 82 -4.92 16.51 -2.09
CA TYR A 82 -4.80 15.24 -2.80
C TYR A 82 -5.12 14.08 -1.87
N VAL A 83 -6.10 13.26 -2.24
CA VAL A 83 -6.45 12.01 -1.56
C VAL A 83 -5.92 10.84 -2.38
N LEU A 84 -5.12 9.99 -1.74
CA LEU A 84 -4.60 8.77 -2.29
C LEU A 84 -5.12 7.58 -1.48
N ILE A 85 -5.79 6.66 -2.16
CA ILE A 85 -6.39 5.49 -1.52
C ILE A 85 -6.06 4.20 -2.30
N PRO A 86 -5.09 3.41 -1.83
CA PRO A 86 -4.93 2.03 -2.27
C PRO A 86 -6.11 1.19 -1.77
N VAL A 87 -6.75 0.46 -2.67
CA VAL A 87 -7.91 -0.41 -2.38
C VAL A 87 -7.70 -1.79 -2.99
N THR A 88 -8.26 -2.82 -2.39
CA THR A 88 -8.11 -4.22 -2.84
C THR A 88 -9.45 -4.94 -2.92
N MET A 89 -10.20 -4.96 -1.81
CA MET A 89 -11.49 -5.63 -1.69
C MET A 89 -12.52 -4.79 -0.91
N ASP A 90 -12.25 -3.50 -0.78
CA ASP A 90 -12.87 -2.58 0.18
C ASP A 90 -14.24 -2.04 -0.28
N TYR A 91 -15.15 -2.90 -0.75
CA TYR A 91 -16.36 -2.47 -1.47
C TYR A 91 -17.29 -1.53 -0.67
N GLN A 92 -17.83 -1.94 0.48
CA GLN A 92 -18.65 -1.03 1.30
C GLN A 92 -17.81 -0.03 2.09
N ASP A 93 -16.60 -0.42 2.49
CA ASP A 93 -15.75 0.42 3.33
C ASP A 93 -15.34 1.74 2.63
N ILE A 94 -15.03 1.72 1.32
CA ILE A 94 -14.74 2.96 0.59
C ILE A 94 -15.96 3.87 0.53
N LYS A 95 -17.16 3.31 0.42
CA LYS A 95 -18.40 4.10 0.35
C LYS A 95 -18.63 4.82 1.67
N GLN A 96 -18.50 4.08 2.77
CA GLN A 96 -18.61 4.64 4.12
C GLN A 96 -17.57 5.73 4.36
N LEU A 97 -16.32 5.49 3.96
CA LEU A 97 -15.24 6.47 4.11
C LEU A 97 -15.57 7.79 3.42
N PHE A 98 -15.88 7.76 2.11
CA PHE A 98 -16.07 8.99 1.34
C PHE A 98 -17.37 9.72 1.70
N CYS A 99 -18.40 9.00 2.15
CA CYS A 99 -19.60 9.64 2.70
C CYS A 99 -19.42 10.14 4.16
N ASN A 100 -18.40 9.67 4.89
CA ASN A 100 -18.06 10.14 6.23
C ASN A 100 -17.14 11.37 6.22
N ILE A 101 -16.24 11.52 5.24
CA ILE A 101 -15.39 12.70 5.09
C ILE A 101 -16.22 13.85 4.52
N THR A 102 -16.46 14.92 5.27
CA THR A 102 -17.30 16.07 4.85
C THR A 102 -16.54 17.21 4.20
N VAL A 103 -15.21 17.24 4.31
CA VAL A 103 -14.38 18.32 3.77
C VAL A 103 -14.18 18.18 2.24
N PRO A 104 -14.09 19.30 1.50
CA PRO A 104 -13.80 19.27 0.06
C PRO A 104 -12.46 18.63 -0.29
N MET A 105 -12.35 18.13 -1.52
CA MET A 105 -11.15 17.48 -2.07
C MET A 105 -10.83 18.05 -3.45
N THR A 106 -9.55 18.20 -3.79
CA THR A 106 -9.14 18.67 -5.14
C THR A 106 -8.86 17.51 -6.07
N TYR A 107 -8.05 16.55 -5.63
CA TYR A 107 -7.71 15.36 -6.39
C TYR A 107 -8.02 14.12 -5.56
N ILE A 108 -8.62 13.11 -6.18
CA ILE A 108 -8.85 11.79 -5.60
C ILE A 108 -8.21 10.76 -6.53
N MET A 109 -7.37 9.90 -5.97
CA MET A 109 -6.75 8.80 -6.71
C MET A 109 -7.02 7.47 -6.03
N PHE A 110 -7.73 6.59 -6.75
CA PHE A 110 -7.89 5.20 -6.40
C PHE A 110 -6.81 4.35 -7.07
N ILE A 111 -6.06 3.59 -6.28
CA ILE A 111 -5.19 2.51 -6.78
C ILE A 111 -5.85 1.19 -6.44
N ASN A 112 -6.57 0.60 -7.40
CA ASN A 112 -7.14 -0.73 -7.26
C ASN A 112 -6.06 -1.80 -7.43
N ASN A 113 -5.53 -2.26 -6.31
CA ASN A 113 -4.33 -3.09 -6.18
C ASN A 113 -4.67 -4.59 -6.21
N GLY A 114 -5.01 -5.09 -7.40
CA GLY A 114 -5.33 -6.50 -7.65
C GLY A 114 -6.73 -6.72 -8.22
N MET A 115 -7.00 -7.98 -8.57
CA MET A 115 -8.27 -8.36 -9.21
C MET A 115 -9.34 -8.78 -8.20
N PHE A 116 -10.24 -7.84 -7.92
CA PHE A 116 -11.52 -8.10 -7.28
C PHE A 116 -12.64 -7.48 -8.11
N ARG A 117 -13.38 -8.33 -8.84
CA ARG A 117 -14.35 -7.89 -9.86
C ARG A 117 -15.41 -6.92 -9.32
N PRO A 118 -16.01 -7.13 -8.13
CA PRO A 118 -17.02 -6.22 -7.63
C PRO A 118 -16.49 -4.79 -7.42
N LEU A 119 -15.35 -4.64 -6.76
CA LEU A 119 -14.73 -3.33 -6.55
C LEU A 119 -14.31 -2.68 -7.87
N ARG A 120 -13.74 -3.46 -8.79
CA ARG A 120 -13.39 -2.95 -10.13
C ARG A 120 -14.62 -2.42 -10.86
N SER A 121 -15.72 -3.17 -10.88
CA SER A 121 -16.98 -2.75 -11.50
C SER A 121 -17.60 -1.52 -10.84
N LEU A 122 -17.47 -1.36 -9.51
CA LEU A 122 -17.89 -0.15 -8.81
C LEU A 122 -17.09 1.08 -9.26
N LEU A 123 -15.76 0.94 -9.36
CA LEU A 123 -14.88 2.03 -9.80
C LEU A 123 -15.04 2.36 -11.29
N ASP A 124 -15.26 1.35 -12.15
CA ASP A 124 -15.58 1.57 -13.57
C ASP A 124 -16.88 2.37 -13.73
N ARG A 125 -17.92 2.04 -12.95
CA ARG A 125 -19.19 2.80 -12.95
C ARG A 125 -19.03 4.20 -12.38
N LEU A 126 -18.21 4.38 -11.33
CA LEU A 126 -17.87 5.71 -10.79
C LEU A 126 -17.22 6.58 -11.88
N ALA A 127 -16.29 6.04 -12.66
CA ALA A 127 -15.64 6.76 -13.75
C ALA A 127 -16.64 7.18 -14.85
N VAL A 128 -17.62 6.33 -15.16
CA VAL A 128 -18.68 6.67 -16.13
C VAL A 128 -19.59 7.77 -15.60
N GLU A 129 -20.02 7.66 -14.33
CA GLU A 129 -20.91 8.64 -13.70
C GLU A 129 -20.24 10.01 -13.56
N LEU A 130 -18.97 10.03 -13.17
CA LEU A 130 -18.19 11.24 -12.92
C LEU A 130 -17.19 11.55 -14.04
N ARG A 131 -17.55 11.24 -15.29
CA ARG A 131 -16.68 11.39 -16.47
C ARG A 131 -16.03 12.76 -16.62
N ASP A 132 -16.70 13.83 -16.19
CA ASP A 132 -16.19 15.20 -16.31
C ASP A 132 -15.04 15.48 -15.33
N TYR A 133 -14.91 14.68 -14.26
CA TYR A 133 -13.81 14.75 -13.31
C TYR A 133 -12.66 13.79 -13.64
N VAL A 134 -12.90 12.75 -14.45
CA VAL A 134 -11.90 11.73 -14.79
C VAL A 134 -10.71 12.38 -15.50
N ASP A 135 -9.50 11.96 -15.13
CA ASP A 135 -8.22 12.48 -15.63
C ASP A 135 -7.96 13.97 -15.35
N GLN A 136 -8.84 14.64 -14.60
CA GLN A 136 -8.70 16.03 -14.14
C GLN A 136 -8.57 16.10 -12.62
N ASN A 137 -9.57 15.56 -11.92
CA ASN A 137 -9.69 15.57 -10.46
C ASN A 137 -9.89 14.17 -9.87
N LEU A 138 -10.33 13.20 -10.68
CA LEU A 138 -10.53 11.81 -10.29
C LEU A 138 -9.64 10.91 -11.14
N PHE A 139 -8.78 10.14 -10.48
CA PHE A 139 -7.86 9.21 -11.11
C PHE A 139 -8.13 7.80 -10.58
N ILE A 140 -8.26 6.83 -11.48
CA ILE A 140 -8.51 5.43 -11.11
C ILE A 140 -7.54 4.55 -11.88
N ILE A 141 -6.70 3.81 -11.17
CA ILE A 141 -5.76 2.86 -11.75
C ILE A 141 -6.12 1.45 -11.32
N HIS A 142 -6.20 0.53 -12.28
CA HIS A 142 -6.44 -0.88 -12.03
C HIS A 142 -5.18 -1.70 -12.25
N HIS A 143 -4.66 -2.31 -11.19
CA HIS A 143 -3.65 -3.35 -11.27
C HIS A 143 -4.30 -4.74 -11.34
N PRO A 144 -3.87 -5.61 -12.27
CA PRO A 144 -4.36 -6.99 -12.34
C PRO A 144 -3.83 -7.86 -11.20
N GLU A 145 -2.75 -7.45 -10.56
CA GLU A 145 -2.05 -8.19 -9.51
C GLU A 145 -1.81 -7.29 -8.31
N ASN A 146 -1.55 -7.89 -7.14
CA ASN A 146 -1.19 -7.12 -5.96
C ASN A 146 0.30 -6.72 -6.06
N ILE A 147 0.55 -5.45 -6.35
CA ILE A 147 1.89 -4.85 -6.44
C ILE A 147 2.47 -4.47 -5.06
N GLY A 148 1.69 -4.66 -3.99
CA GLY A 148 2.05 -4.31 -2.62
C GLY A 148 1.63 -2.89 -2.25
N TYR A 149 1.39 -2.66 -0.96
CA TYR A 149 0.91 -1.39 -0.43
C TYR A 149 1.90 -0.24 -0.71
N ALA A 150 3.19 -0.46 -0.42
CA ALA A 150 4.23 0.55 -0.66
C ALA A 150 4.30 0.97 -2.15
N SER A 151 4.28 0.01 -3.08
CA SER A 151 4.30 0.31 -4.52
C SER A 151 3.04 1.06 -4.97
N ALA A 152 1.86 0.66 -4.48
CA ALA A 152 0.60 1.35 -4.77
C ALA A 152 0.60 2.80 -4.26
N VAL A 153 1.06 3.03 -3.02
CA VAL A 153 1.23 4.38 -2.48
C VAL A 153 2.24 5.17 -3.29
N ASN A 154 3.39 4.59 -3.64
CA ASN A 154 4.43 5.27 -4.40
C ASN A 154 3.97 5.68 -5.80
N GLU A 155 3.14 4.88 -6.47
CA GLU A 155 2.53 5.25 -7.75
C GLU A 155 1.65 6.49 -7.61
N GLY A 156 0.81 6.54 -6.58
CA GLY A 156 0.00 7.72 -6.31
C GLY A 156 0.82 8.95 -5.90
N LEU A 157 1.89 8.75 -5.13
CA LEU A 157 2.83 9.82 -4.81
C LEU A 157 3.51 10.36 -6.07
N ARG A 158 3.96 9.49 -6.98
CA ARG A 158 4.55 9.91 -8.27
C ARG A 158 3.57 10.74 -9.09
N HIS A 159 2.30 10.33 -9.15
CA HIS A 159 1.27 11.10 -9.83
C HIS A 159 1.06 12.48 -9.16
N ALA A 160 0.91 12.51 -7.83
CA ALA A 160 0.78 13.76 -7.07
C ALA A 160 2.01 14.68 -7.23
N LEU A 161 3.20 14.12 -7.51
CA LEU A 161 4.42 14.86 -7.76
C LEU A 161 4.42 15.64 -9.09
N ASN A 162 3.53 15.33 -10.02
CA ASN A 162 3.36 16.09 -11.27
C ASN A 162 2.70 17.47 -11.06
N PHE A 163 2.02 17.67 -9.93
CA PHE A 163 1.45 18.96 -9.56
C PHE A 163 2.47 19.84 -8.84
N SER A 164 2.31 21.16 -8.96
CA SER A 164 3.17 22.10 -8.23
C SER A 164 2.97 21.99 -6.72
N VAL A 165 3.99 22.41 -5.94
CA VAL A 165 3.92 22.45 -4.47
C VAL A 165 2.75 23.33 -3.98
N ALA A 166 2.39 24.37 -4.74
CA ALA A 166 1.27 25.24 -4.39
C ALA A 166 -0.09 24.54 -4.57
N GLN A 167 -0.24 23.70 -5.59
CA GLN A 167 -1.44 22.92 -5.83
C GLN A 167 -1.57 21.75 -4.84
N VAL A 168 -0.47 21.04 -4.61
CA VAL A 168 -0.43 19.85 -3.74
C VAL A 168 0.68 20.00 -2.69
N PRO A 169 0.45 20.80 -1.63
CA PRO A 169 1.43 21.02 -0.55
C PRO A 169 1.54 19.83 0.42
N TRP A 170 0.55 18.94 0.41
CA TRP A 170 0.53 17.69 1.16
C TRP A 170 -0.38 16.68 0.48
N ILE A 171 -0.23 15.39 0.83
CA ILE A 171 -1.03 14.30 0.27
C ILE A 171 -1.62 13.50 1.42
N PHE A 172 -2.95 13.35 1.43
CA PHE A 172 -3.68 12.51 2.36
C PHE A 172 -3.70 11.07 1.86
N ILE A 173 -3.27 10.14 2.70
CA ILE A 173 -3.19 8.72 2.41
C ILE A 173 -4.04 8.01 3.46
N THR A 174 -4.97 7.17 3.02
CA THR A 174 -5.91 6.53 3.93
C THR A 174 -6.24 5.12 3.50
N ASN A 175 -6.48 4.25 4.47
CA ASN A 175 -7.18 2.99 4.28
C ASN A 175 -8.68 3.26 4.16
N ALA A 176 -9.42 2.31 3.58
CA ALA A 176 -10.87 2.41 3.41
C ALA A 176 -11.68 2.14 4.70
N ASP A 177 -11.11 1.39 5.63
CA ASP A 177 -11.77 0.87 6.84
C ASP A 177 -11.64 1.80 8.05
N VAL A 178 -11.65 3.12 7.81
CA VAL A 178 -11.58 4.16 8.83
C VAL A 178 -12.85 5.01 8.87
N ARG A 179 -13.25 5.48 10.06
CA ARG A 179 -14.37 6.41 10.27
C ARG A 179 -13.99 7.55 11.19
N PHE A 180 -14.09 8.78 10.70
CA PHE A 180 -13.77 10.01 11.41
C PHE A 180 -14.94 10.49 12.27
N ALA A 181 -14.62 10.95 13.48
CA ALA A 181 -15.58 11.69 14.29
C ALA A 181 -15.95 13.04 13.63
N PRO A 182 -17.17 13.56 13.86
CA PRO A 182 -17.58 14.87 13.34
C PRO A 182 -16.58 15.98 13.69
N GLY A 183 -16.25 16.84 12.72
CA GLY A 183 -15.36 17.98 12.93
C GLY A 183 -13.87 17.65 13.02
N LEU A 184 -13.48 16.37 12.95
CA LEU A 184 -12.07 15.94 12.96
C LEU A 184 -11.39 16.37 11.67
N MET A 185 -11.98 16.06 10.51
CA MET A 185 -11.35 16.36 9.22
C MET A 185 -11.20 17.86 8.98
N ASP A 186 -12.14 18.69 9.45
CA ASP A 186 -12.03 20.15 9.35
C ASP A 186 -10.80 20.69 10.08
N GLU A 187 -10.57 20.23 11.31
CA GLU A 187 -9.40 20.59 12.10
C GLU A 187 -8.11 20.06 11.46
N PHE A 188 -8.11 18.79 11.06
CA PHE A 188 -6.94 18.15 10.46
C PHE A 188 -6.48 18.87 9.19
N VAL A 189 -7.42 19.18 8.29
CA VAL A 189 -7.15 19.92 7.05
C VAL A 189 -6.60 21.31 7.34
N SER A 190 -7.21 22.04 8.27
CA SER A 190 -6.74 23.37 8.67
C SER A 190 -5.30 23.33 9.18
N GLN A 191 -4.97 22.34 10.02
CA GLN A 191 -3.65 22.23 10.64
C GLN A 191 -2.59 21.76 9.66
N ALA A 192 -2.92 20.82 8.77
CA ALA A 192 -2.05 20.42 7.67
C ALA A 192 -1.75 21.61 6.75
N HIS A 193 -2.77 22.40 6.38
CA HIS A 193 -2.59 23.59 5.54
C HIS A 193 -1.64 24.62 6.17
N ILE A 194 -1.87 24.99 7.44
CA ILE A 194 -1.02 25.99 8.14
C ILE A 194 0.44 25.51 8.24
N ARG A 195 0.64 24.24 8.58
CA ARG A 195 1.98 23.68 8.87
C ARG A 195 2.77 23.27 7.64
N THR A 196 2.16 23.31 6.46
CA THR A 196 2.83 23.08 5.17
C THR A 196 3.11 24.36 4.40
N GLN A 197 2.83 25.53 4.98
CA GLN A 197 3.23 26.81 4.40
C GLN A 197 4.76 26.95 4.30
N GLY A 198 5.24 27.68 3.29
CA GLY A 198 6.66 27.97 3.09
C GLY A 198 7.51 26.81 2.53
N GLN A 199 6.92 25.63 2.27
CA GLN A 199 7.67 24.47 1.77
C GLN A 199 8.26 24.67 0.38
N LEU A 200 7.59 25.42 -0.50
CA LEU A 200 8.04 25.67 -1.86
C LEU A 200 9.46 26.25 -1.89
N GLU A 201 9.72 27.31 -1.12
CA GLU A 201 11.02 27.97 -1.07
C GLU A 201 12.09 27.10 -0.39
N ARG A 202 11.70 26.22 0.52
CA ARG A 202 12.63 25.25 1.13
C ARG A 202 13.06 24.20 0.12
N ILE A 203 12.12 23.62 -0.63
CA ILE A 203 12.42 22.63 -1.69
C ILE A 203 13.28 23.27 -2.78
N ARG A 204 12.91 24.47 -3.26
CA ARG A 204 13.64 25.20 -4.30
C ARG A 204 15.12 25.36 -3.95
N ARG A 205 15.44 25.78 -2.71
CA ARG A 205 16.83 25.92 -2.24
C ARG A 205 17.60 24.60 -2.18
N LEU A 206 16.95 23.51 -1.78
CA LEU A 206 17.56 22.18 -1.77
C LEU A 206 17.84 21.70 -3.20
N ASP A 207 16.92 21.94 -4.13
CA ASP A 207 17.09 21.60 -5.53
C ASP A 207 18.24 22.40 -6.17
N GLU A 208 18.37 23.69 -5.82
CA GLU A 208 19.51 24.52 -6.24
C GLU A 208 20.85 24.00 -5.70
N GLU A 209 20.90 23.59 -4.42
CA GLU A 209 22.08 22.94 -3.82
C GLU A 209 22.45 21.67 -4.61
N ILE A 210 21.46 20.85 -4.96
CA ILE A 210 21.68 19.61 -5.75
C ILE A 210 22.19 19.91 -7.16
N VAL A 211 21.63 20.90 -7.85
CA VAL A 211 22.10 21.30 -9.18
C VAL A 211 23.56 21.78 -9.13
N ALA A 212 23.95 22.48 -8.06
CA ALA A 212 25.33 22.87 -7.84
C ALA A 212 26.24 21.67 -7.51
N GLU A 213 25.77 20.75 -6.65
CA GLU A 213 26.44 19.50 -6.31
C GLU A 213 26.78 18.67 -7.56
N ILE A 214 25.83 18.48 -8.47
CA ILE A 214 26.04 17.69 -9.71
C ILE A 214 27.19 18.27 -10.56
N LYS A 215 27.34 19.60 -10.58
CA LYS A 215 28.40 20.26 -11.35
C LYS A 215 29.78 20.17 -10.68
N THR A 216 29.81 20.07 -9.36
CA THR A 216 31.02 20.32 -8.54
C THR A 216 31.55 19.07 -7.83
N LEU A 217 30.68 18.14 -7.44
CA LEU A 217 31.06 16.89 -6.79
C LEU A 217 31.75 15.99 -7.81
N LYS A 218 33.07 15.99 -7.75
CA LYS A 218 33.93 15.05 -8.47
C LYS A 218 34.63 14.17 -7.44
N ASN A 219 34.67 12.86 -7.68
CA ASN A 219 35.40 11.89 -6.86
C ASN A 219 35.02 11.93 -5.36
N VAL A 220 33.80 11.50 -5.04
CA VAL A 220 33.35 11.34 -3.65
C VAL A 220 33.87 10.03 -3.02
N PRO A 221 34.11 9.97 -1.69
CA PRO A 221 34.61 8.75 -1.03
C PRO A 221 33.73 7.52 -1.22
N ASP A 222 32.40 7.71 -1.22
CA ASP A 222 31.42 6.68 -1.51
C ASP A 222 30.41 7.20 -2.55
N PRO A 223 30.52 6.77 -3.82
CA PRO A 223 29.62 7.18 -4.90
C PRO A 223 28.14 6.93 -4.62
N ARG A 224 27.78 5.96 -3.77
CA ARG A 224 26.37 5.63 -3.46
C ARG A 224 25.65 6.81 -2.79
N PHE A 225 26.38 7.66 -2.06
CA PHE A 225 25.81 8.82 -1.39
C PHE A 225 25.52 9.98 -2.36
N ALA A 226 26.27 10.06 -3.46
CA ALA A 226 26.04 11.03 -4.53
C ALA A 226 25.05 10.54 -5.58
N PHE A 227 24.81 9.22 -5.65
CA PHE A 227 23.89 8.62 -6.61
C PHE A 227 22.45 9.12 -6.43
N ARG A 228 21.76 9.35 -7.56
CA ARG A 228 20.38 9.84 -7.59
C ARG A 228 19.59 9.05 -8.62
N SER A 229 18.43 8.54 -8.23
CA SER A 229 17.52 7.83 -9.12
C SER A 229 16.09 7.86 -8.58
N SER A 230 15.12 7.96 -9.48
CA SER A 230 13.69 7.82 -9.18
C SER A 230 13.10 6.48 -9.68
N ARG A 231 13.94 5.60 -10.22
CA ARG A 231 13.55 4.36 -10.90
C ARG A 231 14.18 3.14 -10.24
N HIS A 232 13.50 2.01 -10.31
CA HIS A 232 14.05 0.74 -9.85
C HIS A 232 15.34 0.36 -10.62
N PRO A 233 16.26 -0.39 -10.00
CA PRO A 233 16.14 -0.96 -8.65
C PRO A 233 16.50 0.00 -7.51
N ILE A 234 17.17 1.13 -7.78
CA ILE A 234 17.68 2.03 -6.73
C ILE A 234 16.86 3.31 -6.72
N VAL A 235 16.18 3.60 -5.63
CA VAL A 235 15.34 4.80 -5.49
C VAL A 235 15.89 5.68 -4.38
N THR A 236 15.97 6.99 -4.66
CA THR A 236 16.42 8.04 -3.73
C THR A 236 15.44 9.21 -3.72
N ALA A 237 15.50 10.06 -2.70
CA ALA A 237 14.75 11.31 -2.69
C ALA A 237 15.24 12.27 -3.79
N SER A 238 14.33 13.10 -4.30
CA SER A 238 14.63 14.08 -5.37
C SER A 238 15.47 15.23 -4.85
N SER A 239 15.24 15.65 -3.61
CA SER A 239 15.64 16.94 -3.07
C SER A 239 16.44 16.82 -1.76
N LEU A 240 17.12 15.68 -1.52
CA LEU A 240 18.06 15.53 -0.41
C LEU A 240 19.52 15.73 -0.87
N PRO A 241 20.20 16.84 -0.48
CA PRO A 241 21.58 17.11 -0.85
C PRO A 241 22.58 16.08 -0.31
N TYR A 242 23.67 15.87 -1.04
CA TYR A 242 24.81 15.03 -0.65
C TYR A 242 25.37 15.44 0.71
N ARG A 243 25.45 16.75 0.97
CA ARG A 243 25.89 17.28 2.26
C ARG A 243 25.08 16.71 3.42
N ILE A 244 23.74 16.61 3.30
CA ILE A 244 22.88 16.05 4.35
C ILE A 244 23.07 14.52 4.44
N ARG A 245 23.15 13.84 3.30
CA ARG A 245 23.32 12.37 3.26
C ARG A 245 24.58 11.88 3.98
N THR A 246 25.63 12.69 4.00
CA THR A 246 26.94 12.34 4.59
C THR A 246 27.16 12.90 6.00
N MET A 247 26.21 13.69 6.53
CA MET A 247 26.33 14.25 7.88
C MET A 247 26.32 13.17 8.98
N PRO A 248 26.98 13.45 10.12
CA PRO A 248 26.75 12.70 11.34
C PRO A 248 25.26 12.71 11.74
N PRO A 249 24.70 11.61 12.26
CA PRO A 249 23.27 11.51 12.58
C PRO A 249 22.74 12.63 13.49
N GLU A 250 23.52 13.07 14.47
CA GLU A 250 23.12 14.17 15.38
C GLU A 250 22.97 15.53 14.68
N GLN A 251 23.69 15.74 13.56
CA GLN A 251 23.55 16.94 12.73
C GLN A 251 22.47 16.76 11.68
N MET A 252 22.33 15.55 11.13
CA MET A 252 21.25 15.18 10.20
C MET A 252 19.87 15.40 10.83
N LYS A 253 19.70 15.00 12.09
CA LYS A 253 18.46 15.20 12.88
C LYS A 253 18.07 16.66 13.08
N LYS A 254 18.96 17.61 12.82
CA LYS A 254 18.66 19.05 12.96
C LYS A 254 18.19 19.68 11.66
N GLN A 255 18.33 19.00 10.51
CA GLN A 255 18.11 19.62 9.20
C GLN A 255 16.65 19.98 8.93
N PHE A 256 15.71 19.25 9.52
CA PHE A 256 14.27 19.46 9.34
C PHE A 256 13.49 19.52 10.68
N ALA A 257 14.19 19.84 11.77
CA ALA A 257 13.62 19.88 13.12
C ALA A 257 12.56 20.98 13.35
N ASP A 258 12.46 21.93 12.43
CA ASP A 258 11.48 23.02 12.38
C ASP A 258 10.30 22.71 11.45
N ALA A 259 10.37 21.65 10.65
CA ALA A 259 9.35 21.31 9.65
C ALA A 259 8.50 20.10 10.06
N TYR A 260 7.22 20.11 9.67
CA TYR A 260 6.33 18.95 9.82
C TYR A 260 6.42 18.04 8.60
N GLY A 261 6.69 16.76 8.85
CA GLY A 261 6.81 15.75 7.79
C GLY A 261 5.54 14.94 7.58
N ILE A 262 4.88 14.58 8.68
CA ILE A 262 3.67 13.75 8.70
C ILE A 262 2.61 14.33 9.65
N PHE A 263 1.35 14.10 9.30
CA PHE A 263 0.19 14.51 10.07
C PHE A 263 -0.70 13.30 10.32
N PHE A 264 -1.01 13.03 11.59
CA PHE A 264 -1.89 11.96 12.02
C PHE A 264 -3.28 12.51 12.36
N THR A 265 -4.32 11.81 11.93
CA THR A 265 -5.73 12.11 12.26
C THR A 265 -6.12 11.60 13.66
N ASP A 266 -5.14 11.23 14.49
CA ASP A 266 -5.31 10.68 15.84
C ASP A 266 -4.16 11.17 16.76
N HIS A 267 -4.29 10.89 18.06
CA HIS A 267 -3.27 11.10 19.08
C HIS A 267 -2.17 10.02 19.10
N LYS A 268 -2.26 9.04 18.19
CA LYS A 268 -1.33 7.91 18.10
C LYS A 268 -0.59 7.91 16.76
N GLU A 269 0.65 7.47 16.79
CA GLU A 269 1.51 7.29 15.62
C GLU A 269 1.09 6.00 14.89
N PHE A 270 0.07 6.12 14.06
CA PHE A 270 -0.51 4.97 13.38
C PHE A 270 -0.98 5.32 11.97
N MET A 271 -0.32 4.72 10.96
CA MET A 271 -0.41 5.10 9.54
C MET A 271 -1.55 4.41 8.78
N ALA A 272 -2.72 4.23 9.38
CA ALA A 272 -3.92 3.84 8.60
C ALA A 272 -4.57 5.03 7.91
N THR A 273 -4.39 6.24 8.43
CA THR A 273 -4.85 7.48 7.82
C THR A 273 -3.97 8.64 8.27
N PHE A 274 -3.30 9.28 7.32
CA PHE A 274 -2.27 10.27 7.59
C PHE A 274 -2.09 11.19 6.39
N ALA A 275 -1.39 12.31 6.56
CA ALA A 275 -0.92 13.12 5.45
C ALA A 275 0.59 13.26 5.46
N LEU A 276 1.20 13.25 4.27
CA LEU A 276 2.61 13.55 4.07
C LEU A 276 2.77 14.94 3.50
N SER A 277 3.73 15.69 4.03
CA SER A 277 4.05 17.00 3.51
C SER A 277 4.88 16.90 2.23
N ARG A 278 4.74 17.87 1.31
CA ARG A 278 5.48 17.87 0.05
C ARG A 278 6.99 17.88 0.27
N LEU A 279 7.44 18.62 1.27
CA LEU A 279 8.84 18.68 1.68
C LEU A 279 9.37 17.32 2.19
N ALA A 280 8.58 16.58 2.97
CA ALA A 280 8.96 15.25 3.42
C ALA A 280 9.10 14.27 2.25
N ILE A 281 8.16 14.25 1.31
CA ILE A 281 8.26 13.37 0.13
C ILE A 281 9.50 13.71 -0.70
N ALA A 282 9.76 14.99 -0.92
CA ALA A 282 10.91 15.44 -1.72
C ALA A 282 12.27 15.09 -1.09
N THR A 283 12.36 14.93 0.23
CA THR A 283 13.64 14.76 0.96
C THR A 283 13.82 13.38 1.58
N LEU A 284 12.74 12.68 1.92
CA LEU A 284 12.76 11.28 2.37
C LEU A 284 12.66 10.31 1.21
N GLY A 285 12.02 10.74 0.13
CA GLY A 285 11.69 9.89 -1.01
C GLY A 285 10.44 9.04 -0.76
N PHE A 286 10.38 7.94 -1.48
CA PHE A 286 9.24 7.03 -1.51
C PHE A 286 9.27 5.98 -0.39
N PHE A 287 8.17 5.26 -0.19
CA PHE A 287 8.13 4.07 0.68
C PHE A 287 9.03 2.96 0.10
N ASP A 288 9.64 2.16 0.98
CA ASP A 288 10.51 1.06 0.54
C ASP A 288 9.68 -0.14 0.08
N GLU A 289 9.75 -0.43 -1.22
CA GLU A 289 8.94 -1.46 -1.87
C GLU A 289 9.40 -2.90 -1.56
N ASN A 290 10.50 -3.08 -0.80
CA ASN A 290 10.90 -4.40 -0.28
C ASN A 290 10.00 -4.91 0.86
N PHE A 291 9.23 -4.02 1.50
CA PHE A 291 8.14 -4.37 2.41
C PHE A 291 6.91 -4.82 1.61
N TYR A 292 7.03 -6.01 1.03
CA TYR A 292 6.03 -6.61 0.15
C TYR A 292 5.40 -7.85 0.81
N PRO A 293 4.07 -8.04 0.73
CA PRO A 293 3.09 -7.17 0.08
C PRO A 293 2.64 -5.97 0.95
N ALA A 294 2.92 -6.00 2.25
CA ALA A 294 2.62 -4.90 3.19
C ALA A 294 3.37 -5.11 4.51
N TYR A 295 3.22 -4.13 5.41
CA TYR A 295 3.72 -4.04 6.76
C TYR A 295 5.24 -3.78 6.87
N GLY A 296 5.59 -2.69 7.57
CA GLY A 296 6.97 -2.26 7.82
C GLY A 296 7.46 -1.11 6.96
N GLU A 297 6.80 -0.83 5.84
CA GLU A 297 7.00 0.39 5.06
C GLU A 297 6.71 1.65 5.88
N ASP A 298 5.71 1.60 6.76
CA ASP A 298 5.36 2.63 7.73
C ASP A 298 6.50 2.89 8.71
N HIS A 299 7.02 1.82 9.34
CA HIS A 299 8.13 1.90 10.27
C HIS A 299 9.38 2.47 9.60
N ASP A 300 9.70 1.97 8.40
CA ASP A 300 10.84 2.46 7.63
C ASP A 300 10.72 3.95 7.29
N TYR A 301 9.56 4.38 6.79
CA TYR A 301 9.33 5.78 6.45
C TYR A 301 9.47 6.68 7.69
N MET A 302 8.88 6.27 8.81
CA MET A 302 8.97 6.98 10.08
C MET A 302 10.39 7.02 10.64
N TRP A 303 11.18 5.96 10.47
CA TRP A 303 12.57 5.94 10.91
C TRP A 303 13.47 6.86 10.07
N ARG A 304 13.30 6.88 8.75
CA ARG A 304 13.97 7.85 7.87
C ARG A 304 13.59 9.29 8.25
N MET A 305 12.29 9.52 8.50
CA MET A 305 11.77 10.81 8.91
C MET A 305 12.36 11.28 10.25
N ASN A 306 12.44 10.41 11.25
CA ASN A 306 13.05 10.69 12.54
C ASN A 306 14.56 10.97 12.41
N ALA A 307 15.27 10.28 11.51
CA ALA A 307 16.69 10.51 11.27
C ALA A 307 16.98 11.89 10.66
N LEU A 308 16.06 12.41 9.84
CA LEU A 308 16.11 13.79 9.30
C LEU A 308 15.57 14.85 10.28
N GLY A 309 14.91 14.44 11.36
CA GLY A 309 14.48 15.32 12.44
C GLY A 309 13.08 15.92 12.33
N TYR A 310 12.29 15.53 11.33
CA TYR A 310 10.96 16.10 11.11
C TYR A 310 10.05 16.00 12.33
N ARG A 311 9.21 17.02 12.50
CA ARG A 311 8.10 17.01 13.46
C ARG A 311 6.94 16.17 12.93
N LYS A 312 6.21 15.61 13.89
CA LYS A 312 4.94 14.91 13.68
C LYS A 312 3.83 15.80 14.21
N TYR A 313 2.73 15.87 13.47
CA TYR A 313 1.51 16.48 13.96
C TYR A 313 0.52 15.38 14.38
N PHE A 314 -0.17 15.59 15.48
CA PHE A 314 -1.25 14.74 15.96
C PHE A 314 -2.49 15.62 16.14
N SER A 315 -3.62 15.23 15.54
CA SER A 315 -4.88 15.97 15.66
C SER A 315 -5.31 16.05 17.13
N GLU A 316 -5.59 17.26 17.60
CA GLU A 316 -6.07 17.51 18.98
C GLU A 316 -7.52 17.02 19.17
N ARG A 317 -8.28 16.93 18.08
CA ARG A 317 -9.63 16.34 18.06
C ARG A 317 -9.63 14.82 17.93
N GLY A 318 -8.43 14.21 17.83
CA GLY A 318 -8.18 12.85 17.36
C GLY A 318 -9.00 11.77 18.06
N LYS A 319 -10.02 11.26 17.34
CA LYS A 319 -10.65 9.96 17.49
C LYS A 319 -11.25 9.54 16.15
N TYR A 320 -10.67 8.54 15.52
CA TYR A 320 -11.31 7.81 14.42
C TYR A 320 -11.40 6.33 14.81
N VAL A 321 -12.34 5.62 14.20
CA VAL A 321 -12.45 4.16 14.34
C VAL A 321 -11.69 3.52 13.19
N HIS A 322 -10.69 2.71 13.50
CA HIS A 322 -10.02 1.85 12.53
C HIS A 322 -10.48 0.41 12.69
N PHE A 323 -11.07 -0.17 11.66
CA PHE A 323 -11.49 -1.56 11.68
C PHE A 323 -10.36 -2.51 11.22
N GLN A 324 -9.25 -2.50 11.96
CA GLN A 324 -8.00 -3.23 11.66
C GLN A 324 -8.19 -4.60 11.01
N ASN A 325 -7.42 -4.86 9.95
CA ASN A 325 -7.39 -6.14 9.22
C ASN A 325 -8.76 -6.59 8.70
N ALA A 326 -9.72 -5.68 8.54
CA ALA A 326 -11.07 -6.08 8.18
C ALA A 326 -11.15 -6.85 6.87
N ASN A 327 -10.25 -6.54 5.93
CA ASN A 327 -10.20 -7.21 4.62
C ASN A 327 -9.17 -8.34 4.53
N LEU A 328 -8.40 -8.56 5.60
CA LEU A 328 -7.28 -9.50 5.63
C LEU A 328 -7.51 -10.69 6.56
N ASN A 329 -8.47 -10.66 7.48
CA ASN A 329 -8.69 -11.75 8.43
C ASN A 329 -9.88 -12.67 8.05
N VAL A 330 -9.59 -13.93 7.64
CA VAL A 330 -10.60 -14.99 7.34
C VAL A 330 -11.50 -15.32 8.52
N GLY A 331 -11.01 -15.20 9.75
CA GLY A 331 -11.81 -15.39 10.96
C GLY A 331 -12.47 -14.10 11.47
N GLY A 332 -12.26 -12.97 10.80
CA GLY A 332 -12.60 -11.64 11.29
C GLY A 332 -13.92 -11.07 10.77
N SER A 333 -14.02 -9.73 10.80
CA SER A 333 -15.25 -9.00 10.48
C SER A 333 -15.82 -9.32 9.09
N ALA A 334 -14.98 -9.55 8.08
CA ALA A 334 -15.44 -9.96 6.74
C ALA A 334 -16.17 -11.33 6.74
N LYS A 335 -15.88 -12.25 7.66
CA LYS A 335 -16.62 -13.53 7.76
C LYS A 335 -18.00 -13.31 8.35
N ASN A 336 -18.08 -12.47 9.38
CA ASN A 336 -19.34 -12.11 10.02
C ASN A 336 -20.27 -11.32 9.08
N ARG A 337 -19.70 -10.56 8.14
CA ARG A 337 -20.42 -9.84 7.08
C ARG A 337 -20.87 -10.74 5.91
N GLY A 338 -20.54 -12.03 5.94
CA GLY A 338 -20.88 -12.98 4.87
C GLY A 338 -20.00 -12.88 3.63
N VAL A 339 -19.01 -11.99 3.61
CA VAL A 339 -18.16 -11.68 2.45
C VAL A 339 -17.28 -12.86 2.05
N PHE A 340 -16.81 -13.67 3.00
CA PHE A 340 -16.05 -14.90 2.71
C PHE A 340 -16.86 -16.02 2.04
N LYS A 341 -18.17 -15.85 1.84
CA LYS A 341 -18.94 -16.77 0.99
C LYS A 341 -18.57 -16.59 -0.48
N ASP A 342 -18.06 -15.41 -0.87
CA ASP A 342 -17.56 -15.10 -2.20
C ASP A 342 -16.18 -15.77 -2.39
N THR A 343 -16.11 -16.61 -3.42
CA THR A 343 -14.90 -17.38 -3.73
C THR A 343 -13.72 -16.48 -4.09
N ALA A 344 -13.95 -15.38 -4.83
CA ALA A 344 -12.90 -14.46 -5.23
C ALA A 344 -12.29 -13.74 -4.02
N TYR A 345 -13.11 -13.32 -3.06
CA TYR A 345 -12.63 -12.70 -1.83
C TYR A 345 -11.75 -13.66 -1.01
N PHE A 346 -12.22 -14.90 -0.82
CA PHE A 346 -11.46 -15.92 -0.11
C PHE A 346 -10.11 -16.21 -0.78
N VAL A 347 -10.09 -16.36 -2.11
CA VAL A 347 -8.85 -16.62 -2.87
C VAL A 347 -7.85 -15.47 -2.71
N GLN A 348 -8.29 -14.22 -2.84
CA GLN A 348 -7.41 -13.05 -2.68
C GLN A 348 -6.81 -12.98 -1.27
N ASN A 349 -7.62 -13.31 -0.26
CA ASN A 349 -7.16 -13.35 1.11
C ASN A 349 -6.08 -14.43 1.32
N VAL A 350 -6.30 -15.66 0.83
CA VAL A 350 -5.31 -16.75 0.90
C VAL A 350 -4.01 -16.37 0.20
N LYS A 351 -4.07 -15.71 -0.96
CA LYS A 351 -2.89 -15.18 -1.67
C LYS A 351 -2.13 -14.21 -0.78
N PHE A 352 -2.81 -13.22 -0.20
CA PHE A 352 -2.18 -12.26 0.70
C PHE A 352 -1.51 -12.94 1.89
N TRP A 353 -2.18 -13.86 2.58
CA TRP A 353 -1.57 -14.60 3.72
C TRP A 353 -0.32 -15.36 3.33
N ARG A 354 -0.32 -15.97 2.15
CA ARG A 354 0.85 -16.68 1.63
C ARG A 354 2.00 -15.76 1.30
N MET A 355 1.73 -14.52 0.87
CA MET A 355 2.73 -13.47 0.57
C MET A 355 3.20 -12.72 1.82
N ASN A 356 2.35 -12.58 2.83
CA ASN A 356 2.62 -11.78 4.03
C ASN A 356 3.28 -12.62 5.13
N ASN A 357 4.41 -13.27 4.81
CA ASN A 357 5.15 -14.04 5.81
C ASN A 357 5.89 -13.10 6.78
N GLU A 358 5.49 -13.13 8.05
CA GLU A 358 6.04 -12.29 9.11
C GLU A 358 7.54 -12.49 9.34
N LEU A 359 8.04 -13.72 9.36
CA LEU A 359 9.45 -14.01 9.63
C LEU A 359 10.37 -13.31 8.62
N PHE A 360 10.07 -13.41 7.32
CA PHE A 360 10.88 -12.80 6.27
C PHE A 360 10.71 -11.28 6.18
N ARG A 361 9.54 -10.76 6.56
CA ARG A 361 9.30 -9.31 6.69
C ARG A 361 10.11 -8.71 7.83
N LEU A 362 10.05 -9.34 9.01
CA LEU A 362 10.83 -8.92 10.17
C LEU A 362 12.33 -9.05 9.88
N GLN A 363 12.77 -10.13 9.24
CA GLN A 363 14.16 -10.30 8.84
C GLN A 363 14.69 -9.12 8.00
N TYR A 364 13.91 -8.65 7.02
CA TYR A 364 14.31 -7.49 6.21
C TYR A 364 14.39 -6.21 7.05
N ARG A 365 13.36 -5.94 7.86
CA ARG A 365 13.31 -4.81 8.80
C ARG A 365 14.54 -4.77 9.71
N HIS A 366 14.86 -5.92 10.28
CA HIS A 366 16.00 -6.14 11.14
C HIS A 366 17.32 -5.85 10.40
N ALA A 367 17.54 -6.50 9.25
CA ALA A 367 18.73 -6.25 8.43
C ALA A 367 18.91 -4.75 8.12
N LYS A 368 17.82 -4.05 7.78
CA LYS A 368 17.85 -2.61 7.49
C LYS A 368 18.08 -1.72 8.73
N TRP A 369 17.52 -2.02 9.91
CA TRP A 369 17.54 -1.09 11.07
C TRP A 369 18.03 -1.64 12.43
N PHE A 370 17.40 -2.68 13.03
CA PHE A 370 17.56 -3.23 14.41
C PHE A 370 17.53 -2.24 15.61
N PRO A 371 16.83 -2.55 16.74
CA PRO A 371 16.11 -3.78 17.11
C PRO A 371 14.61 -3.53 17.40
N ASP A 372 13.95 -4.53 17.98
CA ASP A 372 12.53 -4.67 18.38
C ASP A 372 11.92 -3.55 19.26
N ASP A 373 12.58 -2.41 19.39
CA ASP A 373 12.08 -1.25 20.08
C ASP A 373 11.59 -0.17 19.07
N VAL A 374 10.73 0.72 19.56
CA VAL A 374 10.14 1.79 18.76
C VAL A 374 11.13 2.96 18.57
N THR A 375 12.38 2.85 19.05
CA THR A 375 13.28 4.00 19.27
C THR A 375 14.69 3.78 18.72
N ILE A 376 14.98 4.45 17.61
CA ILE A 376 16.23 4.44 16.83
C ILE A 376 17.53 4.71 17.66
N TYR A 377 17.45 5.22 18.89
CA TYR A 377 18.60 5.69 19.68
C TYR A 377 18.97 4.82 20.90
N ARG A 378 18.31 3.69 21.14
CA ARG A 378 18.64 2.79 22.27
C ARG A 378 19.41 1.55 21.79
N GLY A 379 20.74 1.61 21.78
CA GLY A 379 21.59 0.46 21.48
C GLY A 379 22.96 0.87 20.94
N VAL A 380 23.92 1.07 21.84
CA VAL A 380 25.26 1.61 21.52
C VAL A 380 26.06 0.57 20.73
N ARG A 381 26.11 0.72 19.40
CA ARG A 381 27.18 0.24 18.46
C ARG A 381 26.82 0.44 16.97
N ARG A 382 25.54 0.61 16.61
CA ARG A 382 25.07 0.80 15.22
C ARG A 382 24.73 2.28 14.95
N ARG A 383 25.03 2.78 13.76
CA ARG A 383 24.53 4.07 13.27
C ARG A 383 23.00 3.97 13.06
N PRO A 384 22.23 4.98 13.48
CA PRO A 384 20.77 5.06 13.32
C PRO A 384 20.35 5.34 11.86
N LEU A 385 20.86 4.55 10.92
CA LEU A 385 20.71 4.71 9.48
C LEU A 385 20.50 3.34 8.80
N PRO A 386 19.86 3.31 7.62
CA PRO A 386 19.66 2.07 6.87
C PRO A 386 20.96 1.30 6.69
N PHE A 387 20.92 0.00 6.98
CA PHE A 387 22.07 -0.91 6.90
C PHE A 387 23.31 -0.37 7.63
N ASN A 388 23.14 0.27 8.80
CA ASN A 388 24.25 0.84 9.58
C ASN A 388 24.97 2.00 8.84
N GLY A 389 24.26 2.69 7.95
CA GLY A 389 24.81 3.76 7.12
C GLY A 389 25.61 3.29 5.91
N THR A 390 25.40 2.05 5.44
CA THR A 390 25.97 1.57 4.17
C THR A 390 25.34 2.27 2.96
N ILE A 391 24.11 2.76 3.08
CA ILE A 391 23.42 3.58 2.08
C ILE A 391 22.88 4.85 2.75
N PRO A 392 22.63 5.94 1.99
CA PRO A 392 22.06 7.16 2.56
C PRO A 392 20.63 6.92 3.06
N VAL A 393 20.19 7.80 3.97
CA VAL A 393 18.92 7.65 4.69
C VAL A 393 17.70 7.58 3.77
N ASP A 394 17.73 8.24 2.62
CA ASP A 394 16.63 8.33 1.66
C ASP A 394 16.65 7.22 0.59
N MET A 395 17.62 6.30 0.66
CA MET A 395 17.82 5.26 -0.36
C MET A 395 17.26 3.91 0.08
N TRP A 396 16.72 3.18 -0.90
CA TRP A 396 16.50 1.75 -0.82
C TRP A 396 16.77 1.10 -2.19
N VAL A 397 17.17 -0.17 -2.16
CA VAL A 397 17.49 -0.96 -3.34
C VAL A 397 16.53 -2.15 -3.40
N LEU A 398 15.71 -2.21 -4.43
CA LEU A 398 14.70 -3.24 -4.66
C LEU A 398 15.35 -4.58 -4.95
N ASP A 399 15.00 -5.60 -4.18
CA ASP A 399 15.26 -7.00 -4.51
C ASP A 399 14.08 -7.56 -5.34
N ALA A 400 14.12 -7.29 -6.65
CA ALA A 400 13.06 -7.66 -7.58
C ALA A 400 12.89 -9.19 -7.70
N GLU A 401 13.97 -9.97 -7.52
CA GLU A 401 13.89 -11.43 -7.51
C GLU A 401 13.13 -11.90 -6.26
N ARG A 402 13.46 -11.35 -5.09
CA ARG A 402 12.72 -11.65 -3.85
C ARG A 402 11.25 -11.26 -3.96
N GLN A 403 10.94 -10.04 -4.42
CA GLN A 403 9.56 -9.59 -4.58
C GLN A 403 8.76 -10.53 -5.50
N ARG A 404 9.32 -10.86 -6.68
CA ARG A 404 8.72 -11.82 -7.61
C ARG A 404 8.53 -13.20 -6.99
N SER A 405 9.49 -13.68 -6.22
CA SER A 405 9.38 -14.97 -5.53
C SER A 405 8.26 -14.98 -4.50
N ILE A 406 8.09 -13.89 -3.73
CA ILE A 406 7.00 -13.77 -2.75
C ILE A 406 5.65 -13.78 -3.46
N TRP A 407 5.50 -13.00 -4.54
CA TRP A 407 4.30 -13.01 -5.36
C TRP A 407 3.98 -14.42 -5.91
N GLN A 408 4.99 -15.14 -6.42
CA GLN A 408 4.82 -16.52 -6.89
C GLN A 408 4.36 -17.49 -5.80
N ILE A 409 4.76 -17.28 -4.54
CA ILE A 409 4.26 -18.05 -3.40
C ILE A 409 2.78 -17.72 -3.12
N GLY A 410 2.41 -16.44 -3.20
CA GLY A 410 1.02 -15.99 -3.16
C GLY A 410 0.13 -16.71 -4.16
N GLU A 411 0.58 -16.74 -5.41
CA GLU A 411 -0.08 -17.37 -6.55
C GLU A 411 -0.02 -18.91 -6.54
N SER A 412 0.58 -19.55 -5.53
CA SER A 412 0.81 -21.01 -5.47
C SER A 412 1.72 -21.58 -6.56
N MET A 413 2.49 -20.74 -7.24
CA MET A 413 3.50 -21.18 -8.21
C MET A 413 4.80 -21.63 -7.54
N ARG A 414 5.00 -21.24 -6.28
CA ARG A 414 6.11 -21.67 -5.41
C ARG A 414 5.59 -22.09 -4.05
N CYS A 415 6.40 -22.89 -3.36
CA CYS A 415 6.10 -23.36 -2.01
C CYS A 415 6.52 -22.34 -0.95
N HIS A 416 5.89 -22.41 0.22
CA HIS A 416 6.25 -21.57 1.36
C HIS A 416 7.73 -21.70 1.79
N ARG A 417 8.37 -22.85 1.56
CA ARG A 417 9.80 -23.01 1.86
C ARG A 417 10.73 -22.21 0.94
N ASP A 418 10.20 -21.69 -0.17
CA ASP A 418 10.97 -20.99 -1.20
C ASP A 418 11.10 -19.49 -0.92
N TYR A 419 10.61 -19.02 0.24
CA TYR A 419 10.90 -17.67 0.72
C TYR A 419 12.41 -17.47 0.87
N LYS A 420 12.88 -16.30 0.42
CA LYS A 420 14.29 -15.92 0.50
C LYS A 420 14.48 -14.66 1.35
N PRO A 421 15.58 -14.58 2.11
CA PRO A 421 15.99 -13.33 2.73
C PRO A 421 16.32 -12.29 1.67
N TYR A 422 16.29 -11.02 2.06
CA TYR A 422 16.80 -9.94 1.22
C TYR A 422 18.30 -10.12 0.94
N SER A 423 18.70 -9.96 -0.33
CA SER A 423 20.11 -10.05 -0.71
C SER A 423 20.85 -8.75 -0.41
N THR A 424 21.62 -8.71 0.68
CA THR A 424 22.44 -7.53 1.04
C THR A 424 23.56 -7.24 0.04
N LYS A 425 23.93 -8.20 -0.81
CA LYS A 425 24.87 -8.00 -1.92
C LYS A 425 24.39 -6.95 -2.91
N LEU A 426 23.08 -6.69 -2.98
CA LEU A 426 22.50 -5.64 -3.81
C LEU A 426 22.94 -4.23 -3.39
N LEU A 427 23.47 -4.06 -2.17
CA LEU A 427 23.98 -2.77 -1.67
C LEU A 427 25.39 -2.42 -2.19
N ASP A 428 26.08 -3.37 -2.82
CA ASP A 428 27.41 -3.22 -3.41
C ASP A 428 27.34 -2.88 -4.92
N PHE A 429 26.27 -2.17 -5.33
CA PHE A 429 26.06 -1.81 -6.73
C PHE A 429 27.11 -0.84 -7.25
N ALA A 430 27.53 -1.05 -8.50
CA ALA A 430 28.38 -0.11 -9.19
C ALA A 430 27.60 1.17 -9.49
N VAL A 431 28.14 2.30 -9.07
CA VAL A 431 27.66 3.62 -9.50
C VAL A 431 28.45 3.96 -10.75
N ASP A 432 27.83 3.80 -11.91
CA ASP A 432 28.45 4.24 -13.17
C ASP A 432 28.62 5.76 -13.12
N PRO A 433 29.83 6.31 -13.34
CA PRO A 433 30.02 7.74 -13.47
C PRO A 433 29.37 8.23 -14.78
N SER A 434 28.06 8.46 -14.75
CA SER A 434 27.32 9.12 -15.83
C SER A 434 27.57 10.62 -15.83
#